data_AF-A0A917AA44-F1
#
_entry.id   AF-A0A917AA44-F1
#
_cell.length_a   1.000
_cell.length_b   1.000
_cell.length_c   1.000
_cell.angle_alpha   90.00
_cell.angle_beta   90.00
_cell.angle_gamma   90.00
#
_symmetry.space_group_name_H-M   'P 1'
#
loop_
_entity.id
_entity.type
_entity.pdbx_description
1 polymer ?
#
loop_
_entity_poly.entity_id
_entity_poly.type
_entity_poly.pdbx_seq_one_letter_code
_entity_poly.pdbx_strand_id
1 'polypeptide(L)'
;MIKDLFLGYKIHEQNLEIYGFHKKENRYEMTKAVLAGDFLLSIAIQDGGVAVEILDAETKESYAPFWVSHLTGSYIGHVREEVMNILLEIRAACFQQENFLYPQTQRMLEQIAIHYQGQLEYLWERLGAQTAYPTGAFRHQESKKWYGVLMTIDWAKLDPQKEGKIELLTLKHDAVPVLLKKEGYYPAYHMNKKYWISVPLNDRLSDQEVWKLMEKSYTLTR
;
A
#
# COMPACT_ATOMS: atom_id res chain seq x y z
N MET A 1 6.41 -11.00 -4.11
CA MET A 1 5.89 -11.85 -5.21
C MET A 1 4.39 -11.57 -5.36
N ILE A 2 3.73 -12.01 -6.44
CA ILE A 2 2.26 -11.84 -6.60
C ILE A 2 1.47 -12.36 -5.38
N LYS A 3 1.97 -13.44 -4.76
CA LYS A 3 1.40 -14.03 -3.54
C LYS A 3 1.25 -13.05 -2.36
N ASP A 4 2.06 -11.99 -2.33
CA ASP A 4 2.10 -11.05 -1.22
C ASP A 4 1.32 -9.76 -1.52
N LEU A 5 0.86 -9.58 -2.76
CA LEU A 5 0.25 -8.34 -3.23
C LEU A 5 -1.02 -7.96 -2.45
N PHE A 6 -1.76 -8.97 -2.02
CA PHE A 6 -3.03 -8.84 -1.30
C PHE A 6 -2.86 -9.07 0.21
N LEU A 7 -1.64 -9.27 0.70
CA LEU A 7 -1.39 -9.50 2.13
C LEU A 7 -1.77 -8.25 2.94
N GLY A 8 -2.56 -8.44 4.00
CA GLY A 8 -3.03 -7.35 4.84
C GLY A 8 -4.20 -6.55 4.30
N TYR A 9 -4.79 -7.01 3.19
CA TYR A 9 -6.03 -6.51 2.66
C TYR A 9 -7.19 -7.47 2.91
N LYS A 10 -8.38 -6.94 3.18
CA LYS A 10 -9.65 -7.64 3.16
C LYS A 10 -10.40 -7.38 1.87
N ILE A 11 -11.13 -8.40 1.45
CA ILE A 11 -11.97 -8.36 0.25
C ILE A 11 -13.26 -7.60 0.58
N HIS A 12 -13.67 -6.73 -0.34
CA HIS A 12 -15.00 -6.16 -0.40
C HIS A 12 -15.80 -6.92 -1.46
N GLU A 13 -16.55 -7.95 -1.05
CA GLU A 13 -17.17 -8.89 -2.00
C GLU A 13 -18.08 -8.21 -3.03
N GLN A 14 -18.80 -7.16 -2.62
CA GLN A 14 -19.67 -6.39 -3.52
C GLN A 14 -18.89 -5.77 -4.70
N ASN A 15 -17.64 -5.38 -4.47
CA ASN A 15 -16.81 -4.76 -5.49
C ASN A 15 -16.28 -5.79 -6.51
N LEU A 16 -16.16 -7.07 -6.13
CA LEU A 16 -15.68 -8.12 -7.03
C LEU A 16 -16.63 -8.31 -8.22
N GLU A 17 -17.92 -8.44 -7.95
CA GLU A 17 -18.93 -8.60 -9.01
C GLU A 17 -19.03 -7.35 -9.90
N ILE A 18 -18.95 -6.15 -9.29
CA ILE A 18 -18.95 -4.87 -10.01
C ILE A 18 -17.72 -4.76 -10.93
N TYR A 19 -16.56 -5.22 -10.47
CA TYR A 19 -15.32 -5.19 -11.26
C TYR A 19 -15.33 -6.19 -12.43
N GLY A 20 -16.15 -7.24 -12.35
CA GLY A 20 -16.30 -8.25 -13.41
C GLY A 20 -15.87 -9.67 -13.01
N PHE A 21 -15.72 -9.96 -11.72
CA PHE A 21 -15.57 -11.34 -11.26
C PHE A 21 -16.92 -12.07 -11.30
N HIS A 22 -16.89 -13.33 -11.69
CA HIS A 22 -18.04 -14.22 -11.65
C HIS A 22 -18.00 -15.08 -10.38
N LYS A 23 -19.07 -15.01 -9.60
CA LYS A 23 -19.25 -15.85 -8.42
C LYS A 23 -19.55 -17.30 -8.82
N LYS A 24 -18.72 -18.23 -8.33
CA LYS A 24 -18.98 -19.68 -8.28
C LYS A 24 -19.16 -20.10 -6.83
N GLU A 25 -19.62 -21.34 -6.60
CA GLU A 25 -20.08 -21.84 -5.28
C GLU A 25 -19.30 -21.29 -4.08
N ASN A 26 -17.98 -21.46 -4.04
CA ASN A 26 -17.11 -20.98 -2.94
C ASN A 26 -15.96 -20.07 -3.41
N ARG A 27 -16.01 -19.51 -4.63
CA ARG A 27 -14.91 -18.67 -5.14
C ARG A 27 -15.36 -17.70 -6.21
N TYR A 28 -14.63 -16.60 -6.35
CA TYR A 28 -14.79 -15.63 -7.44
C TYR A 28 -13.72 -15.88 -8.50
N GLU A 29 -14.11 -15.90 -9.78
CA GLU A 29 -13.18 -16.13 -10.89
C GLU A 29 -13.29 -15.04 -11.95
N MET A 30 -12.16 -14.70 -12.56
CA MET A 30 -12.09 -13.80 -13.71
C MET A 30 -10.93 -14.19 -14.61
N THR A 31 -11.07 -13.93 -15.90
CA THR A 31 -9.99 -14.07 -16.88
C THR A 31 -9.84 -12.76 -17.65
N LYS A 32 -8.60 -12.28 -17.81
CA LYS A 32 -8.27 -11.13 -18.66
C LYS A 32 -7.21 -11.52 -19.70
N ALA A 33 -7.33 -10.96 -20.89
CA ALA A 33 -6.27 -11.02 -21.90
C ALA A 33 -5.08 -10.18 -21.44
N VAL A 34 -3.87 -10.66 -21.75
CA VAL A 34 -2.59 -10.00 -21.47
C VAL A 34 -1.76 -10.01 -22.74
N LEU A 35 -0.99 -8.94 -22.96
CA LEU A 35 -0.10 -8.76 -24.09
C LEU A 35 -0.80 -8.98 -25.43
N ALA A 36 -1.75 -8.08 -25.74
CA ALA A 36 -2.56 -8.12 -26.95
C ALA A 36 -3.34 -9.44 -27.19
N GLY A 37 -3.49 -10.28 -26.16
CA GLY A 37 -4.24 -11.54 -26.23
C GLY A 37 -3.38 -12.78 -26.40
N ASP A 38 -2.06 -12.66 -26.39
CA ASP A 38 -1.14 -13.82 -26.46
C ASP A 38 -1.20 -14.67 -25.19
N PHE A 39 -1.61 -14.07 -24.06
CA PHE A 39 -1.77 -14.76 -22.78
C PHE A 39 -3.12 -14.48 -22.14
N LEU A 40 -3.55 -15.40 -21.27
CA LEU A 40 -4.71 -15.25 -20.42
C LEU A 40 -4.27 -15.27 -18.96
N LEU A 41 -4.58 -14.19 -18.24
CA LEU A 41 -4.46 -14.09 -16.79
C LEU A 41 -5.74 -14.62 -16.16
N SER A 42 -5.66 -15.79 -15.54
CA SER A 42 -6.73 -16.37 -14.73
C SER A 42 -6.52 -16.00 -13.26
N ILE A 43 -7.56 -15.44 -12.64
CA ILE A 43 -7.54 -15.01 -11.24
C ILE A 43 -8.71 -15.69 -10.52
N ALA A 44 -8.40 -16.35 -9.41
CA ALA A 44 -9.40 -16.94 -8.53
C ALA A 44 -9.22 -16.41 -7.11
N ILE A 45 -10.32 -16.05 -6.46
CA ILE A 45 -10.34 -15.49 -5.11
C ILE A 45 -11.23 -16.36 -4.23
N GLN A 46 -10.67 -16.88 -3.14
CA GLN A 46 -11.37 -17.74 -2.19
C GLN A 46 -10.83 -17.47 -0.78
N ASP A 47 -11.72 -17.24 0.19
CA ASP A 47 -11.38 -17.06 1.61
C ASP A 47 -10.29 -16.01 1.89
N GLY A 48 -10.24 -14.91 1.12
CA GLY A 48 -9.18 -13.89 1.24
C GLY A 48 -7.91 -14.18 0.42
N GLY A 49 -7.72 -15.43 -0.02
CA GLY A 49 -6.60 -15.85 -0.85
C GLY A 49 -6.82 -15.51 -2.32
N VAL A 50 -5.79 -14.99 -2.97
CA VAL A 50 -5.77 -14.74 -4.42
C VAL A 50 -4.83 -15.72 -5.11
N ALA A 51 -5.39 -16.58 -5.95
CA ALA A 51 -4.68 -17.47 -6.84
C ALA A 51 -4.59 -16.84 -8.23
N VAL A 52 -3.39 -16.91 -8.82
CA VAL A 52 -3.10 -16.35 -10.15
C VAL A 52 -2.45 -17.43 -10.98
N GLU A 53 -2.94 -17.58 -12.21
CA GLU A 53 -2.36 -18.45 -13.23
C GLU A 53 -2.26 -17.71 -14.56
N ILE A 54 -1.16 -17.92 -15.28
CA ILE A 54 -0.96 -17.39 -16.63
C ILE A 54 -1.05 -18.57 -17.60
N LEU A 55 -1.90 -18.45 -18.60
CA LEU A 55 -2.10 -19.45 -19.64
C LEU A 55 -1.65 -18.88 -20.99
N ASP A 56 -1.05 -19.72 -21.82
CA ASP A 56 -0.88 -19.42 -23.24
C ASP A 56 -2.26 -19.38 -23.92
N ALA A 57 -2.54 -18.34 -24.69
CA ALA A 57 -3.86 -18.16 -25.26
C ALA A 57 -4.18 -19.14 -26.40
N GLU A 58 -3.17 -19.65 -27.09
CA GLU A 58 -3.32 -20.62 -28.18
C GLU A 58 -3.49 -22.03 -27.62
N THR A 59 -2.56 -22.48 -26.77
CA THR A 59 -2.55 -23.87 -26.27
C THR A 59 -3.46 -24.07 -25.06
N LYS A 60 -3.85 -23.00 -24.36
CA LYS A 60 -4.54 -23.02 -23.06
C LYS A 60 -3.74 -23.70 -21.94
N GLU A 61 -2.43 -23.84 -22.11
CA GLU A 61 -1.55 -24.46 -21.12
C GLU A 61 -0.90 -23.43 -20.19
N SER A 62 -0.50 -23.89 -19.00
CA SER A 62 0.16 -23.04 -18.00
C SER A 62 1.51 -22.51 -18.48
N TYR A 63 1.68 -21.19 -18.50
CA TYR A 63 2.89 -20.52 -18.91
C TYR A 63 3.90 -20.44 -17.75
N ALA A 64 4.53 -21.58 -17.45
CA ALA A 64 5.51 -21.74 -16.36
C ALA A 64 6.66 -20.72 -16.33
N PRO A 65 7.22 -20.25 -17.47
CA PRO A 65 8.32 -19.28 -17.46
C PRO A 65 8.02 -18.00 -16.68
N PHE A 66 6.74 -17.61 -16.61
CA PHE A 66 6.30 -16.43 -15.84
C PHE A 66 6.82 -16.44 -14.40
N TRP A 67 6.80 -17.62 -13.75
CA TRP A 67 7.18 -17.82 -12.35
C TRP A 67 8.70 -17.92 -12.11
N VAL A 68 9.50 -18.01 -13.17
CA VAL A 68 10.95 -18.22 -13.07
C VAL A 68 11.67 -16.88 -12.99
N SER A 69 12.03 -16.46 -11.77
CA SER A 69 12.55 -15.11 -11.47
C SER A 69 13.83 -14.69 -12.21
N HIS A 70 14.68 -15.64 -12.61
CA HIS A 70 15.94 -15.35 -13.32
C HIS A 70 15.79 -15.18 -14.84
N LEU A 71 14.62 -15.52 -15.42
CA LEU A 71 14.36 -15.27 -16.84
C LEU A 71 14.07 -13.78 -17.04
N THR A 72 14.90 -13.10 -17.84
CA THR A 72 14.92 -11.63 -17.99
C THR A 72 14.90 -11.18 -19.46
N GLY A 73 14.00 -11.75 -20.26
CA GLY A 73 13.71 -11.28 -21.62
C GLY A 73 12.76 -10.08 -21.65
N SER A 74 12.85 -9.22 -22.68
CA SER A 74 11.93 -8.09 -22.86
C SER A 74 10.46 -8.54 -22.91
N TYR A 75 10.19 -9.63 -23.64
CA TYR A 75 8.86 -10.20 -23.80
C TYR A 75 8.25 -10.63 -22.45
N ILE A 76 8.96 -11.44 -21.66
CA ILE A 76 8.47 -11.88 -20.34
C ILE A 76 8.41 -10.71 -19.33
N GLY A 77 9.26 -9.70 -19.50
CA GLY A 77 9.20 -8.45 -18.75
C GLY A 77 7.87 -7.73 -18.95
N HIS A 78 7.43 -7.58 -20.20
CA HIS A 78 6.15 -6.95 -20.52
C HIS A 78 4.94 -7.74 -19.98
N VAL A 79 4.95 -9.07 -20.11
CA VAL A 79 3.89 -9.92 -19.52
C VAL A 79 3.80 -9.70 -18.00
N ARG A 80 4.94 -9.66 -17.30
CA ARG A 80 4.97 -9.41 -15.85
C ARG A 80 4.49 -8.02 -15.47
N GLU A 81 4.88 -7.00 -16.22
CA GLU A 81 4.44 -5.63 -16.00
C GLU A 81 2.93 -5.48 -16.16
N GLU A 82 2.37 -6.02 -17.25
CA GLU A 82 0.94 -5.94 -17.54
C GLU A 82 0.10 -6.73 -16.53
N VAL A 83 0.51 -7.95 -16.17
CA VAL A 83 -0.13 -8.73 -15.10
C VAL A 83 -0.10 -7.97 -13.77
N MET A 84 1.05 -7.35 -13.42
CA MET A 84 1.17 -6.60 -12.19
C MET A 84 0.21 -5.40 -12.15
N ASN A 85 0.08 -4.67 -13.26
CA ASN A 85 -0.84 -3.54 -13.36
C ASN A 85 -2.30 -4.00 -13.15
N ILE A 86 -2.72 -5.09 -13.79
CA ILE A 86 -4.08 -5.64 -13.63
C ILE A 86 -4.33 -6.03 -12.17
N LEU A 87 -3.38 -6.70 -11.50
CA LEU A 87 -3.55 -7.12 -10.12
C LEU A 87 -3.58 -5.94 -9.14
N LEU A 88 -2.78 -4.89 -9.40
CA LEU A 88 -2.82 -3.65 -8.63
C LEU A 88 -4.17 -2.92 -8.77
N GLU A 89 -4.73 -2.89 -9.97
CA GLU A 89 -6.08 -2.34 -10.23
C GLU A 89 -7.16 -3.12 -9.48
N ILE A 90 -7.13 -4.45 -9.54
CA ILE A 90 -8.07 -5.31 -8.81
C ILE A 90 -7.99 -5.05 -7.32
N ARG A 91 -6.77 -4.96 -6.76
CA ARG A 91 -6.61 -4.69 -5.35
C ARG A 91 -7.17 -3.31 -4.97
N ALA A 92 -6.87 -2.28 -5.75
CA ALA A 92 -7.38 -0.94 -5.50
C ALA A 92 -8.92 -0.86 -5.57
N ALA A 93 -9.54 -1.65 -6.45
CA ALA A 93 -10.99 -1.66 -6.64
C ALA A 93 -11.72 -2.56 -5.62
N CYS A 94 -11.17 -3.74 -5.32
CA CYS A 94 -11.89 -4.82 -4.65
C CYS A 94 -11.40 -5.14 -3.24
N PHE A 95 -10.32 -4.51 -2.80
CA PHE A 95 -9.70 -4.81 -1.51
C PHE A 95 -9.50 -3.54 -0.69
N GLN A 96 -9.79 -3.62 0.61
CA GLN A 96 -9.49 -2.58 1.60
C GLN A 96 -8.39 -3.07 2.52
N GLN A 97 -7.42 -2.21 2.86
CA GLN A 97 -6.36 -2.59 3.77
C GLN A 97 -6.87 -2.62 5.22
N GLU A 98 -6.64 -3.72 5.94
CA GLU A 98 -7.14 -3.91 7.31
C GLU A 98 -6.09 -4.35 8.34
N ASN A 99 -4.86 -4.70 7.96
CA ASN A 99 -3.84 -5.14 8.93
C ASN A 99 -3.01 -3.99 9.51
N PHE A 100 -3.67 -2.94 10.01
CA PHE A 100 -2.98 -1.96 10.83
C PHE A 100 -2.76 -2.51 12.25
N LEU A 101 -1.54 -2.41 12.75
CA LEU A 101 -1.15 -2.80 14.10
C LEU A 101 -1.84 -1.96 15.16
N TYR A 102 -2.16 -0.71 14.84
CA TYR A 102 -2.75 0.24 15.77
C TYR A 102 -4.09 0.78 15.26
N PRO A 103 -5.16 0.76 16.09
CA PRO A 103 -6.47 1.31 15.70
C PRO A 103 -6.40 2.80 15.30
N GLN A 104 -5.49 3.57 15.89
CA GLN A 104 -5.29 4.98 15.55
C GLN A 104 -4.93 5.15 14.07
N THR A 105 -4.17 4.23 13.49
CA THR A 105 -3.79 4.29 12.07
C THR A 105 -5.00 4.29 11.17
N GLN A 106 -5.97 3.39 11.42
CA GLN A 106 -7.20 3.33 10.66
C GLN A 106 -8.02 4.62 10.81
N ARG A 107 -8.21 5.11 12.04
CA ARG A 107 -8.94 6.36 12.29
C ARG A 107 -8.32 7.55 11.56
N MET A 108 -6.99 7.65 11.54
CA MET A 108 -6.29 8.72 10.82
C MET A 108 -6.48 8.59 9.30
N LEU A 109 -6.43 7.38 8.75
CA LEU A 109 -6.64 7.15 7.32
C LEU A 109 -8.05 7.54 6.87
N GLU A 110 -9.07 7.15 7.64
CA GLU A 110 -10.46 7.51 7.40
C GLU A 110 -10.64 9.04 7.40
N GLN A 111 -10.07 9.74 8.38
CA GLN A 111 -10.12 11.20 8.44
C GLN A 111 -9.42 11.88 7.26
N ILE A 112 -8.24 11.38 6.85
CA ILE A 112 -7.49 11.95 5.70
C ILE A 112 -8.28 11.77 4.40
N ALA A 113 -8.86 10.59 4.19
CA ALA A 113 -9.65 10.30 3.00
C ALA A 113 -10.86 11.24 2.85
N ILE A 114 -11.54 11.55 3.96
CA ILE A 114 -12.69 12.47 3.97
C ILE A 114 -12.28 13.91 3.60
N HIS A 115 -11.18 14.42 4.15
CA HIS A 115 -10.86 15.86 4.03
C HIS A 115 -10.01 16.23 2.82
N TYR A 116 -9.18 15.32 2.31
CA TYR A 116 -8.18 15.66 1.28
C TYR A 116 -8.43 15.00 -0.07
N GLN A 117 -9.48 14.18 -0.22
CA GLN A 117 -9.73 13.35 -1.41
C GLN A 117 -8.47 12.56 -1.87
N GLY A 118 -7.51 12.43 -0.97
CA GLY A 118 -6.21 11.82 -1.18
C GLY A 118 -6.20 10.49 -0.45
N GLN A 119 -6.02 9.42 -1.20
CA GLN A 119 -5.80 8.10 -0.62
C GLN A 119 -4.31 7.90 -0.34
N LEU A 120 -4.02 6.98 0.57
CA LEU A 120 -2.66 6.52 0.78
C LEU A 120 -2.15 5.87 -0.52
N GLU A 121 -1.13 6.45 -1.16
CA GLU A 121 -0.54 5.89 -2.37
C GLU A 121 0.66 5.00 -2.03
N TYR A 122 0.60 3.71 -2.38
CA TYR A 122 1.68 2.74 -2.11
C TYR A 122 2.77 2.78 -3.19
N LEU A 123 3.60 3.81 -3.15
CA LEU A 123 4.58 4.11 -4.20
C LEU A 123 5.69 3.06 -4.35
N TRP A 124 5.92 2.25 -3.31
CA TRP A 124 7.06 1.35 -3.23
C TRP A 124 6.76 -0.10 -3.57
N GLU A 125 5.47 -0.47 -3.68
CA GLU A 125 5.08 -1.83 -4.08
C GLU A 125 5.46 -2.12 -5.54
N ARG A 126 5.43 -1.09 -6.40
CA ARG A 126 5.92 -1.17 -7.79
C ARG A 126 7.42 -1.43 -7.93
N LEU A 127 8.21 -1.18 -6.89
CA LEU A 127 9.67 -1.32 -6.91
C LEU A 127 10.15 -2.65 -6.31
N GLY A 128 9.23 -3.59 -6.02
CA GLY A 128 9.59 -4.89 -5.44
C GLY A 128 10.10 -4.82 -3.99
N ALA A 129 10.00 -3.65 -3.35
CA ALA A 129 10.29 -3.46 -1.94
C ALA A 129 9.16 -4.09 -1.12
N GLN A 130 9.35 -5.37 -0.83
CA GLN A 130 8.45 -6.19 -0.02
C GLN A 130 8.46 -5.67 1.42
N THR A 131 7.36 -5.08 1.87
CA THR A 131 7.11 -4.89 3.30
C THR A 131 5.87 -5.70 3.66
N ALA A 132 5.96 -6.54 4.70
CA ALA A 132 4.80 -7.27 5.24
C ALA A 132 3.72 -6.34 5.84
N TYR A 133 3.93 -5.03 5.74
CA TYR A 133 3.14 -3.99 6.38
C TYR A 133 2.93 -2.80 5.44
N PRO A 134 1.82 -2.07 5.57
CA PRO A 134 1.53 -0.87 4.79
C PRO A 134 2.67 0.15 4.81
N THR A 135 3.13 0.56 3.63
CA THR A 135 3.96 1.75 3.48
C THR A 135 3.44 2.55 2.29
N GLY A 136 3.01 3.78 2.53
CA GLY A 136 2.44 4.64 1.50
C GLY A 136 2.68 6.12 1.77
N ALA A 137 2.51 6.94 0.74
CA ALA A 137 2.63 8.39 0.83
C ALA A 137 1.29 9.05 0.55
N PHE A 138 1.00 10.12 1.28
CA PHE A 138 -0.09 11.03 0.97
C PHE A 138 0.42 12.18 0.12
N ARG A 139 -0.29 12.48 -0.98
CA ARG A 139 0.18 13.40 -2.03
C ARG A 139 -0.89 14.39 -2.44
N HIS A 140 -0.44 15.61 -2.75
CA HIS A 140 -1.28 16.58 -3.44
C HIS A 140 -1.62 16.04 -4.84
N GLN A 141 -2.90 16.05 -5.21
CA GLN A 141 -3.36 15.42 -6.45
C GLN A 141 -2.71 16.02 -7.70
N GLU A 142 -2.58 17.35 -7.75
CA GLU A 142 -2.00 18.07 -8.89
C GLU A 142 -0.47 18.05 -8.86
N SER A 143 0.13 18.59 -7.80
CA SER A 143 1.59 18.80 -7.73
C SER A 143 2.36 17.53 -7.43
N LYS A 144 1.67 16.46 -7.01
CA LYS A 144 2.26 15.18 -6.67
C LYS A 144 3.28 15.25 -5.52
N LYS A 145 3.42 16.39 -4.84
CA LYS A 145 4.27 16.59 -3.66
C LYS A 145 3.71 15.80 -2.47
N TRP A 146 4.61 15.23 -1.69
CA TRP A 146 4.25 14.45 -0.50
C TRP A 146 3.96 15.38 0.66
N TYR A 147 2.89 15.10 1.39
CA TYR A 147 2.55 15.79 2.63
C TYR A 147 2.49 14.85 3.83
N GLY A 148 2.58 13.54 3.62
CA GLY A 148 2.73 12.58 4.70
C GLY A 148 3.22 11.25 4.18
N VAL A 149 3.85 10.46 5.05
CA VAL A 149 4.24 9.09 4.75
C VAL A 149 3.82 8.19 5.90
N LEU A 150 2.99 7.18 5.62
CA LEU A 150 2.68 6.11 6.55
C LEU A 150 3.66 4.95 6.33
N MET A 151 4.17 4.40 7.42
CA MET A 151 5.06 3.24 7.37
C MET A 151 4.99 2.44 8.66
N THR A 152 5.27 1.15 8.56
CA THR A 152 5.49 0.27 9.71
C THR A 152 6.96 -0.11 9.83
N ILE A 153 7.55 0.13 10.99
CA ILE A 153 8.99 -0.09 11.24
C ILE A 153 9.21 -0.78 12.59
N ASP A 154 10.43 -1.25 12.85
CA ASP A 154 10.83 -1.66 14.20
C ASP A 154 10.94 -0.45 15.12
N TRP A 155 10.36 -0.55 16.33
CA TRP A 155 10.43 0.49 17.36
C TRP A 155 11.89 0.93 17.64
N ALA A 156 12.82 -0.01 17.63
CA ALA A 156 14.26 0.21 17.81
C ALA A 156 14.89 1.26 16.87
N LYS A 157 14.25 1.51 15.71
CA LYS A 157 14.70 2.54 14.75
C LYS A 157 14.36 3.96 15.19
N LEU A 158 13.37 4.13 16.08
CA LEU A 158 13.03 5.40 16.72
C LEU A 158 13.61 5.49 18.13
N ASP A 159 13.56 4.38 18.86
CA ASP A 159 13.92 4.30 20.28
C ASP A 159 14.54 2.92 20.55
N PRO A 160 15.86 2.83 20.76
CA PRO A 160 16.57 1.56 20.96
C PRO A 160 16.10 0.75 22.17
N GLN A 161 15.36 1.37 23.10
CA GLN A 161 14.85 0.70 24.29
C GLN A 161 13.48 0.03 24.07
N LYS A 162 12.88 0.23 22.90
CA LYS A 162 11.55 -0.30 22.57
C LYS A 162 11.63 -1.44 21.58
N GLU A 163 10.83 -2.46 21.83
CA GLU A 163 10.74 -3.66 21.01
C GLU A 163 9.43 -3.71 20.21
N GLY A 164 9.39 -4.59 19.21
CA GLY A 164 8.22 -4.78 18.35
C GLY A 164 8.13 -3.78 17.20
N LYS A 165 6.99 -3.80 16.52
CA LYS A 165 6.70 -2.96 15.36
C LYS A 165 5.86 -1.74 15.74
N ILE A 166 6.01 -0.66 14.99
CA ILE A 166 5.27 0.58 15.14
C ILE A 166 4.83 1.12 13.79
N GLU A 167 3.58 1.59 13.71
CA GLU A 167 3.08 2.41 12.63
C GLU A 167 3.29 3.88 12.96
N LEU A 168 3.75 4.65 11.98
CA LEU A 168 4.00 6.07 12.16
C LEU A 168 3.64 6.88 10.93
N LEU A 169 3.30 8.15 11.17
CA LEU A 169 3.26 9.18 10.14
C LEU A 169 4.53 10.01 10.17
N THR A 170 5.18 10.16 9.02
CA THR A 170 6.24 11.14 8.82
C THR A 170 5.66 12.37 8.14
N LEU A 171 5.72 13.52 8.81
CA LEU A 171 5.03 14.77 8.44
C LEU A 171 6.00 15.94 8.39
N LYS A 172 5.77 16.89 7.47
CA LYS A 172 6.58 18.11 7.36
C LYS A 172 6.14 19.11 8.43
N HIS A 173 7.10 19.76 9.07
CA HIS A 173 6.84 20.76 10.09
C HIS A 173 7.94 21.83 10.09
N ASP A 174 7.61 23.06 10.50
CA ASP A 174 8.53 24.21 10.58
C ASP A 174 9.15 24.39 11.98
N ALA A 175 8.48 23.91 13.03
CA ALA A 175 8.98 23.90 14.42
C ALA A 175 9.60 22.56 14.89
N VAL A 176 10.32 21.82 14.03
CA VAL A 176 10.90 20.50 14.36
C VAL A 176 11.69 20.48 15.68
N PRO A 177 12.64 21.41 15.95
CA PRO A 177 13.43 21.37 17.18
C PRO A 177 12.61 21.54 18.47
N VAL A 178 11.44 22.17 18.39
CA VAL A 178 10.55 22.36 19.54
C VAL A 178 9.74 21.09 19.79
N LEU A 179 9.25 20.44 18.72
CA LEU A 179 8.49 19.20 18.83
C LEU A 179 9.34 18.05 19.37
N LEU A 180 10.61 17.94 18.94
CA LEU A 180 11.53 16.90 19.41
C LEU A 180 11.90 17.00 20.90
N LYS A 181 11.54 18.10 21.59
CA LYS A 181 11.67 18.23 23.05
C LYS A 181 10.47 17.66 23.80
N LYS A 182 9.40 17.31 23.09
CA LYS A 182 8.17 16.76 23.65
C LYS A 182 8.13 15.26 23.42
N GLU A 183 7.47 14.58 24.34
CA GLU A 183 7.19 13.16 24.19
C GLU A 183 6.24 12.88 23.02
N GLY A 184 6.41 11.72 22.36
CA GLY A 184 5.56 11.32 21.23
C GLY A 184 6.05 11.83 19.86
N TYR A 185 7.11 12.63 19.82
CA TYR A 185 7.72 13.14 18.58
C TYR A 185 9.13 12.59 18.42
N TYR A 186 9.44 12.08 17.23
CA TYR A 186 10.73 11.48 16.92
C TYR A 186 11.37 12.14 15.69
N PRO A 187 12.71 12.12 15.56
CA PRO A 187 13.37 12.55 14.34
C PRO A 187 12.82 11.78 13.14
N ALA A 188 12.66 12.45 12.00
CA ALA A 188 12.14 11.80 10.80
C ALA A 188 12.92 10.53 10.43
N TYR A 189 12.17 9.47 10.17
CA TYR A 189 12.64 8.25 9.53
C TYR A 189 12.55 8.41 8.00
N HIS A 190 13.64 8.09 7.28
CA HIS A 190 13.86 8.27 5.84
C HIS A 190 13.76 9.71 5.25
N MET A 191 13.05 10.64 5.89
CA MET A 191 12.91 12.02 5.42
C MET A 191 13.94 12.98 6.04
N ASN A 192 14.01 14.20 5.50
CA ASN A 192 14.92 15.23 6.00
C ASN A 192 14.56 15.67 7.43
N LYS A 193 15.38 15.26 8.41
CA LYS A 193 15.22 15.51 9.85
C LYS A 193 15.15 16.99 10.26
N LYS A 194 15.51 17.93 9.37
CA LYS A 194 15.37 19.37 9.62
C LYS A 194 13.94 19.85 9.43
N TYR A 195 13.19 19.23 8.52
CA TYR A 195 11.88 19.71 8.07
C TYR A 195 10.75 18.70 8.28
N TRP A 196 11.08 17.49 8.73
CA TRP A 196 10.12 16.42 8.93
C TRP A 196 10.28 15.81 10.33
N ILE A 197 9.18 15.25 10.84
CA ILE A 197 9.07 14.54 12.11
C ILE A 197 8.41 13.19 11.88
N SER A 198 8.72 12.19 12.71
CA SER A 198 7.99 10.93 12.77
C SER A 198 7.11 10.89 14.02
N VAL A 199 5.86 10.51 13.84
CA VAL A 199 4.81 10.48 14.86
C VAL A 199 4.24 9.06 14.93
N PRO A 200 4.54 8.28 15.99
CA PRO A 200 3.94 6.98 16.22
C PRO A 200 2.42 7.07 16.38
N LEU A 201 1.69 6.16 15.73
CA LEU A 201 0.23 6.07 15.80
C LEU A 201 -0.20 5.08 16.89
N ASN A 202 0.25 5.30 18.12
CA ASN A 202 0.02 4.40 19.25
C ASN A 202 -0.81 5.03 20.38
N ASP A 203 -1.66 6.01 20.04
CA ASP A 203 -2.52 6.76 20.96
C ASP A 203 -1.77 7.61 22.01
N ARG A 204 -0.43 7.73 21.93
CA ARG A 204 0.33 8.63 22.82
C ARG A 204 0.06 10.11 22.52
N LEU A 205 -0.09 10.45 21.24
CA LEU A 205 -0.67 11.72 20.82
C LEU A 205 -2.13 11.46 20.47
N SER A 206 -3.02 12.38 20.86
CA SER A 206 -4.43 12.28 20.51
C SER A 206 -4.65 12.42 19.00
N ASP A 207 -5.73 11.85 18.48
CA ASP A 207 -6.11 11.98 17.06
C ASP A 207 -6.17 13.45 16.63
N GLN A 208 -6.65 14.34 17.51
CA GLN A 208 -6.71 15.78 17.24
C GLN A 208 -5.31 16.42 17.09
N GLU A 209 -4.33 15.97 17.87
CA GLU A 209 -2.95 16.46 17.74
C GLU A 209 -2.31 15.95 16.46
N VAL A 210 -2.45 14.66 16.17
CA VAL A 210 -1.94 14.06 14.93
C VAL A 210 -2.58 14.74 13.71
N TRP A 211 -3.88 15.03 13.77
CA TRP A 211 -4.60 15.75 12.74
C TRP A 211 -4.03 17.16 12.48
N LYS A 212 -3.80 17.96 13.53
CA LYS A 212 -3.20 19.29 13.40
C LYS A 212 -1.81 19.26 12.75
N LEU A 213 -1.00 18.25 13.09
CA LEU A 213 0.31 18.06 12.46
C LEU A 213 0.16 17.74 10.97
N MET A 214 -0.85 16.95 10.62
CA MET A 214 -1.18 16.64 9.24
C MET A 214 -1.56 17.93 8.49
N GLU A 215 -2.55 18.68 8.98
CA GLU A 215 -3.02 19.93 8.36
C GLU A 215 -1.88 20.91 8.10
N LYS A 216 -0.97 21.03 9.08
CA LYS A 216 0.23 21.85 8.97
C LYS A 216 1.15 21.34 7.86
N SER A 217 1.43 20.03 7.83
CA SER A 217 2.25 19.41 6.79
C SER A 217 1.67 19.61 5.39
N TYR A 218 0.37 19.41 5.23
CA TYR A 218 -0.36 19.66 3.98
C TYR A 218 -0.21 21.11 3.52
N THR A 219 -0.36 22.06 4.43
CA THR A 219 -0.18 23.49 4.13
C THR A 219 1.26 23.83 3.73
N LEU A 220 2.26 23.26 4.41
CA LEU A 220 3.68 23.49 4.14
C LEU A 220 4.20 22.83 2.85
N THR A 221 3.37 22.04 2.18
CA THR A 221 3.73 21.23 1.00
C THR A 221 2.87 21.51 -0.23
N ARG A 222 1.92 22.45 -0.17
CA ARG A 222 1.23 22.96 -1.36
C ARG A 222 2.25 23.45 -2.41
#